data_AF-A0A9P1M329-F1
#
_entry.id   AF-A0A9P1M329-F1
#
_cell.length_a   1.000
_cell.length_b   1.000
_cell.length_c   1.000
_cell.angle_alpha   90.00
_cell.angle_beta   90.00
_cell.angle_gamma   90.00
#
_symmetry.space_group_name_H-M   'P 1'
#
loop_
_entity.id
_entity.type
_entity.pdbx_description
1 polymer ?
#
loop_
_entity_poly.entity_id
_entity_poly.type
_entity_poly.pdbx_seq_one_letter_code
_entity_poly.pdbx_strand_id
1 'polypeptide(L)'
;MLPFCLEPGLEACVLYKDGKWLAFNRSCPHAGIDLLVGGDIEDLSELNAGVVVGCPAHTYLFDPVVGTCLWDASRGLPETPPLQTYEVSERCGQIWVKPRPLPKPVAKEDWDQARADALQLALVDKALARKFPD
;
A
#
# COMPACT_ATOMS: atom_id res chain seq x y z
N MET A 1 10.62 4.10 -21.19
CA MET A 1 10.18 4.66 -19.89
C MET A 1 9.43 5.93 -20.21
N LEU A 2 8.13 6.03 -19.88
CA LEU A 2 7.36 7.26 -20.11
C LEU A 2 7.77 8.30 -19.06
N PRO A 3 7.86 9.60 -19.41
CA PRO A 3 8.09 10.65 -18.42
C PRO A 3 6.89 10.77 -17.47
N PHE A 4 7.18 10.97 -16.18
CA PHE A 4 6.17 11.24 -15.15
C PHE A 4 5.91 12.74 -15.03
N CYS A 5 4.64 13.11 -15.07
CA CYS A 5 4.17 14.45 -14.77
C CYS A 5 3.44 14.41 -13.42
N LEU A 6 4.16 14.78 -12.37
CA LEU A 6 3.63 14.95 -11.02
C LEU A 6 3.31 16.44 -10.81
N GLU A 7 2.23 16.75 -10.07
CA GLU A 7 2.06 18.13 -9.60
C GLU A 7 3.26 18.52 -8.72
N PRO A 8 3.75 19.78 -8.79
CA PRO A 8 4.88 20.22 -8.00
C PRO A 8 4.67 19.94 -6.50
N GLY A 9 5.62 19.25 -5.88
CA GLY A 9 5.57 18.90 -4.46
C GLY A 9 4.88 17.56 -4.13
N LEU A 10 4.41 16.80 -5.12
CA LEU A 10 3.91 15.44 -4.90
C LEU A 10 5.04 14.41 -4.79
N GLU A 11 5.11 13.72 -3.65
CA GLU A 11 5.96 12.55 -3.44
C GLU A 11 5.16 11.26 -3.66
N ALA A 12 4.95 10.90 -4.93
CA ALA A 12 4.25 9.68 -5.31
C ALA A 12 5.23 8.56 -5.70
N CYS A 13 4.99 7.36 -5.18
CA CYS A 13 5.44 6.12 -5.80
C CYS A 13 4.44 5.74 -6.90
N VAL A 14 4.95 5.32 -8.06
CA VAL A 14 4.14 4.82 -9.18
C VAL A 14 4.67 3.45 -9.60
N LEU A 15 3.79 2.46 -9.69
CA LEU A 15 4.11 1.11 -10.12
C LEU A 15 3.14 0.62 -11.20
N TYR A 16 3.60 -0.32 -12.01
CA TYR A 16 2.78 -0.98 -13.04
C TYR A 16 2.68 -2.46 -12.75
N LYS A 17 1.46 -2.97 -12.56
CA LYS A 17 1.18 -4.38 -12.29
C LYS A 17 -0.08 -4.81 -13.04
N ASP A 18 0.00 -5.94 -13.74
CA ASP A 18 -1.12 -6.58 -14.46
C ASP A 18 -1.93 -5.61 -15.34
N GLY A 19 -1.23 -4.78 -16.11
CA GLY A 19 -1.87 -3.85 -17.02
C GLY A 19 -2.39 -2.57 -16.35
N LYS A 20 -2.20 -2.41 -15.04
CA LYS A 20 -2.74 -1.30 -14.26
C LYS A 20 -1.62 -0.51 -13.59
N TRP A 21 -1.76 0.81 -13.63
CA TRP A 21 -0.95 1.72 -12.84
C TRP A 21 -1.53 1.86 -11.44
N LEU A 22 -0.66 1.73 -10.43
CA LEU A 22 -0.99 2.07 -9.04
C LEU A 22 -0.05 3.20 -8.62
N ALA A 23 -0.57 4.12 -7.80
CA ALA A 23 0.23 5.20 -7.26
C ALA A 23 -0.22 5.56 -5.85
N PHE A 24 0.74 5.76 -4.96
CA PHE A 24 0.52 6.06 -3.55
C PHE A 24 1.67 6.88 -2.97
N ASN A 25 1.43 7.50 -1.82
CA ASN A 25 2.44 8.34 -1.16
C ASN A 25 3.61 7.49 -0.69
N ARG A 26 4.83 7.91 -0.98
CA ARG A 26 6.05 7.22 -0.52
C ARG A 26 6.17 7.15 1.00
N SER A 27 5.61 8.11 1.73
CA SER A 27 5.71 8.20 3.19
C SER A 27 4.58 7.44 3.89
N CYS A 28 4.96 6.58 4.84
CA CYS A 28 4.04 5.85 5.69
C CYS A 28 3.19 6.82 6.53
N PRO A 29 1.84 6.71 6.53
CA PRO A 29 0.97 7.63 7.25
C PRO A 29 1.07 7.54 8.78
N HIS A 30 1.70 6.49 9.32
CA HIS A 30 1.92 6.34 10.77
C HIS A 30 3.02 7.28 11.29
N ALA A 31 4.19 7.26 10.65
CA ALA A 31 5.40 7.90 11.19
C ALA A 31 6.31 8.55 10.13
N GLY A 32 5.83 8.69 8.89
CA GLY A 32 6.59 9.28 7.78
C GLY A 32 7.76 8.42 7.28
N ILE A 33 7.80 7.13 7.63
CA ILE A 33 8.84 6.21 7.17
C ILE A 33 8.70 5.99 5.67
N ASP A 34 9.83 6.05 4.96
CA ASP A 34 9.88 5.77 3.53
C ASP A 34 9.50 4.30 3.24
N LEU A 35 8.38 4.09 2.57
CA LEU A 35 7.84 2.77 2.24
C LEU A 35 8.66 2.03 1.19
N LEU A 36 9.54 2.72 0.45
CA LEU A 36 10.37 2.09 -0.59
C LEU A 36 11.78 1.73 -0.07
N VAL A 37 12.17 2.24 1.09
CA VAL A 37 13.46 1.91 1.70
C VAL A 37 13.26 0.76 2.66
N GLY A 38 13.38 -0.46 2.11
CA GLY A 38 13.27 -1.72 2.85
C GLY A 38 11.83 -2.17 3.12
N GLY A 39 10.81 -1.44 2.66
CA GLY A 39 9.42 -1.89 2.72
C GLY A 39 9.16 -2.97 1.67
N ASP A 40 8.14 -3.79 1.93
CA ASP A 40 7.73 -4.88 1.05
C ASP A 40 6.53 -4.46 0.20
N ILE A 41 6.49 -4.86 -1.07
CA ILE A 41 5.32 -4.72 -1.94
C ILE A 41 5.01 -6.11 -2.47
N GLU A 42 3.95 -6.72 -1.95
CA GLU A 42 3.59 -8.10 -2.27
C GLU A 42 2.23 -8.20 -2.94
N ASP A 43 2.09 -9.16 -3.82
CA ASP A 43 0.79 -9.60 -4.32
C ASP A 43 0.27 -10.71 -3.39
N LEU A 44 -0.79 -10.39 -2.61
CA LEU A 44 -1.51 -11.27 -1.69
C LEU A 44 -2.91 -11.63 -2.27
N SER A 45 -3.02 -11.76 -3.59
CA SER A 45 -4.28 -12.11 -4.26
C SER A 45 -4.85 -13.46 -3.80
N GLU A 46 -4.01 -14.40 -3.34
CA GLU A 46 -4.43 -15.67 -2.73
C GLU A 46 -5.27 -15.50 -1.46
N LEU A 47 -5.19 -14.33 -0.82
CA LEU A 47 -6.00 -13.94 0.34
C LEU A 47 -7.04 -12.87 0.01
N ASN A 48 -7.34 -12.66 -1.28
CA ASN A 48 -8.25 -11.63 -1.78
C ASN A 48 -7.88 -10.20 -1.34
N ALA A 49 -6.58 -9.90 -1.19
CA ALA A 49 -6.10 -8.55 -0.88
C ALA A 49 -5.45 -7.82 -2.06
N GLY A 50 -5.01 -8.55 -3.09
CA GLY A 50 -4.30 -7.95 -4.21
C GLY A 50 -2.91 -7.46 -3.80
N VAL A 51 -2.44 -6.37 -4.41
CA VAL A 51 -1.16 -5.75 -4.04
C VAL A 51 -1.27 -5.11 -2.66
N VAL A 52 -0.30 -5.35 -1.79
CA VAL A 52 -0.20 -4.81 -0.44
C VAL A 52 1.17 -4.17 -0.25
N VAL A 53 1.21 -3.02 0.42
CA VAL A 53 2.44 -2.31 0.79
C VAL A 53 2.67 -2.45 2.29
N GLY A 54 3.85 -2.95 2.66
CA GLY A 54 4.30 -3.14 4.04
C GLY A 54 5.26 -2.04 4.47
N CYS A 55 4.97 -1.40 5.61
CA CYS A 55 5.89 -0.47 6.25
C CYS A 55 7.10 -1.21 6.84
N PRO A 56 8.34 -0.84 6.49
CA PRO A 56 9.53 -1.56 6.95
C PRO A 56 9.76 -1.49 8.46
N ALA A 57 9.30 -0.43 9.11
CA ALA A 57 9.59 -0.19 10.53
C ALA A 57 8.64 -0.94 11.48
N HIS A 58 7.35 -1.05 11.09
CA HIS A 58 6.30 -1.53 12.00
C HIS A 58 5.41 -2.61 11.38
N THR A 59 5.72 -3.08 10.17
CA THR A 59 4.97 -4.11 9.44
C THR A 59 3.51 -3.76 9.14
N TYR A 60 3.15 -2.47 9.21
CA TYR A 60 1.80 -2.00 8.87
C TYR A 60 1.51 -2.26 7.40
N LEU A 61 0.29 -2.70 7.11
CA LEU A 61 -0.14 -3.07 5.78
C LEU A 61 -1.11 -2.04 5.21
N PHE A 62 -0.92 -1.69 3.95
CA PHE A 62 -1.79 -0.76 3.24
C PHE A 62 -2.20 -1.32 1.88
N ASP A 63 -3.44 -1.07 1.50
CA ASP A 63 -3.92 -1.25 0.14
C ASP A 63 -3.47 -0.02 -0.70
N PRO A 64 -2.59 -0.18 -1.70
CA PRO A 64 -2.10 0.92 -2.53
C PRO A 64 -3.11 1.39 -3.60
N VAL A 65 -4.22 0.68 -3.78
CA VAL A 65 -5.30 1.03 -4.72
C VAL A 65 -6.23 2.05 -4.08
N VAL A 66 -6.69 1.76 -2.86
CA VAL A 66 -7.69 2.60 -2.16
C VAL A 66 -7.14 3.35 -0.96
N GLY A 67 -5.99 2.94 -0.42
CA GLY A 67 -5.32 3.61 0.69
C GLY A 67 -5.67 3.06 2.07
N THR A 68 -6.53 2.05 2.15
CA THR A 68 -6.99 1.48 3.43
C THR A 68 -5.82 0.86 4.19
N CYS A 69 -5.73 1.15 5.49
CA CYS A 69 -4.86 0.38 6.38
C CYS A 69 -5.50 -1.01 6.59
N LEU A 70 -4.79 -2.04 6.13
CA LEU A 70 -5.24 -3.43 6.19
C LEU A 70 -4.84 -4.11 7.49
N TRP A 71 -3.81 -3.60 8.16
CA TRP A 71 -3.34 -4.10 9.45
C TRP A 71 -2.43 -3.07 10.14
N ASP A 72 -2.62 -2.86 11.44
CA ASP A 72 -1.69 -2.14 12.31
C ASP A 72 -1.57 -2.81 13.70
N ALA A 73 -0.71 -2.25 14.56
CA ALA A 73 -0.39 -2.83 15.87
C ALA A 73 -1.49 -2.66 16.93
N SER A 74 -2.61 -1.98 16.63
CA SER A 74 -3.70 -1.74 17.60
C SER A 74 -4.42 -3.02 18.02
N ARG A 75 -4.25 -4.13 17.26
CA ARG A 75 -4.98 -5.41 17.43
C ARG A 75 -6.50 -5.20 17.55
N GLY A 76 -7.01 -4.29 16.73
CA GLY A 76 -8.42 -3.95 16.60
C GLY A 76 -8.65 -3.16 15.31
N LEU A 77 -9.68 -2.33 15.30
CA LEU A 77 -9.92 -1.42 14.18
C LEU A 77 -8.69 -0.51 14.00
N PRO A 78 -8.11 -0.38 12.79
CA PRO A 78 -6.90 0.39 12.59
C PRO A 78 -7.07 1.84 13.03
N GLU A 79 -6.10 2.32 13.81
CA GLU A 79 -6.00 3.71 14.24
C GLU A 79 -5.07 4.51 13.32
N THR A 80 -4.25 3.80 12.55
CA THR A 80 -3.35 4.39 11.57
C THR A 80 -4.12 5.10 10.46
N PRO A 81 -3.79 6.36 10.12
CA PRO A 81 -4.42 7.06 9.01
C PRO A 81 -4.24 6.31 7.67
N PRO A 82 -5.16 6.49 6.72
CA PRO A 82 -5.04 5.84 5.43
C PRO A 82 -3.84 6.37 4.62
N LEU A 83 -3.32 5.51 3.75
CA LEU A 83 -2.29 5.85 2.78
C LEU A 83 -2.91 6.70 1.66
N GLN A 84 -2.32 7.86 1.37
CA GLN A 84 -2.75 8.67 0.24
C GLN A 84 -2.49 7.93 -1.08
N THR A 85 -3.54 7.71 -1.88
CA THR A 85 -3.45 7.11 -3.21
C THR A 85 -3.71 8.13 -4.31
N TYR A 86 -3.30 7.81 -5.53
CA TYR A 86 -3.44 8.69 -6.68
C TYR A 86 -4.18 7.98 -7.82
N GLU A 87 -5.01 8.72 -8.54
CA GLU A 87 -5.48 8.32 -9.85
C GLU A 87 -4.32 8.46 -10.83
N VAL A 88 -4.07 7.42 -11.62
CA VAL A 88 -3.04 7.44 -12.66
C VAL A 88 -3.73 7.38 -14.01
N SER A 89 -3.33 8.26 -14.92
CA SER A 89 -3.77 8.20 -16.31
C SER A 89 -2.61 8.40 -17.26
N GLU A 90 -2.65 7.67 -18.37
CA GLU A 90 -1.69 7.83 -19.47
C GLU A 90 -2.33 8.73 -20.53
N ARG A 91 -1.71 9.88 -20.81
CA ARG A 91 -2.19 10.84 -21.81
C ARG A 91 -1.00 11.42 -22.55
N CYS A 92 -1.04 11.41 -23.88
CA CYS A 92 0.02 11.95 -24.74
C CYS A 92 1.41 11.34 -24.46
N GLY A 93 1.49 10.05 -24.12
CA GLY A 93 2.74 9.37 -23.80
C GLY A 93 3.36 9.79 -22.46
N GLN A 94 2.58 10.41 -21.57
CA GLN A 94 3.00 10.81 -20.23
C GLN A 94 2.11 10.18 -19.17
N ILE A 95 2.69 9.93 -17.99
CA ILE A 95 1.95 9.45 -16.82
C ILE A 95 1.57 10.64 -15.95
N TRP A 96 0.27 10.81 -15.76
CA TRP A 96 -0.31 11.85 -14.92
C TRP A 96 -0.84 11.23 -13.64
N VAL A 97 -0.47 11.80 -12.50
CA VAL A 97 -1.03 11.41 -11.20
C VAL A 97 -1.89 12.54 -10.63
N LYS A 98 -2.99 12.18 -9.99
CA LYS A 98 -3.87 13.12 -9.30
C LYS A 98 -4.26 12.56 -7.93
N PRO A 99 -4.21 13.33 -6.83
CA PRO A 99 -4.64 12.83 -5.52
C PRO A 99 -6.08 12.33 -5.54
N ARG A 100 -6.32 11.15 -4.94
CA ARG A 100 -7.66 10.68 -4.61
C ARG A 100 -8.10 11.24 -3.26
N PRO A 101 -9.40 11.41 -3.00
CA PRO A 101 -9.89 11.59 -1.64
C PRO A 101 -9.41 10.42 -0.76
N LEU A 102 -9.01 10.71 0.48
CA LEU A 102 -8.67 9.66 1.43
C LEU A 102 -9.88 8.73 1.62
N PRO A 103 -9.66 7.40 1.73
CA PRO A 103 -10.74 6.47 2.00
C PRO A 103 -11.36 6.80 3.36
N LYS A 104 -12.66 6.49 3.49
CA LYS A 104 -13.31 6.56 4.79
C LYS A 104 -12.68 5.51 5.72
N PRO A 105 -12.58 5.78 7.03
CA PRO A 105 -12.24 4.75 8.00
C PRO A 105 -13.15 3.53 7.83
N VAL A 106 -12.58 2.34 7.97
CA VAL A 106 -13.34 1.08 7.97
C VAL A 106 -14.31 1.13 9.15
N ALA A 107 -15.57 0.76 8.92
CA ALA A 107 -16.55 0.69 10.00
C ALA A 107 -16.20 -0.50 10.90
N LYS A 108 -16.49 -0.39 12.20
CA LYS A 108 -16.16 -1.46 13.16
C LYS A 108 -16.84 -2.79 12.79
N GLU A 109 -18.02 -2.73 12.21
CA GLU A 109 -18.84 -3.87 11.80
C GLU A 109 -18.26 -4.57 10.57
N ASP A 110 -17.49 -3.85 9.75
CA ASP A 110 -16.84 -4.36 8.54
C ASP A 110 -15.39 -4.83 8.83
N TRP A 111 -14.91 -4.66 10.06
CA TRP A 111 -13.55 -5.04 10.44
C TRP A 111 -13.45 -6.52 10.78
N ASP A 112 -12.53 -7.21 10.10
CA ASP A 112 -12.19 -8.60 10.34
C ASP A 112 -10.74 -8.72 10.80
N GLN A 113 -10.55 -8.80 12.12
CA GLN A 113 -9.21 -8.93 12.71
C GLN A 113 -8.50 -10.21 12.28
N ALA A 114 -9.22 -11.32 12.15
CA ALA A 114 -8.62 -12.60 11.78
C ALA A 114 -8.07 -12.56 10.35
N ARG A 115 -8.81 -11.92 9.45
CA ARG A 115 -8.33 -11.67 8.08
C ARG A 115 -7.13 -10.72 8.08
N ALA A 116 -7.17 -9.64 8.84
CA ALA A 116 -6.06 -8.69 8.93
C ALA A 116 -4.76 -9.40 9.40
N ASP A 117 -4.85 -10.21 10.45
CA ASP A 117 -3.72 -10.98 10.98
C ASP A 117 -3.22 -12.01 9.94
N ALA A 118 -4.11 -12.67 9.20
CA ALA A 118 -3.72 -13.60 8.14
C ALA A 118 -2.93 -12.91 7.01
N LEU A 119 -3.30 -11.68 6.64
CA LEU A 119 -2.55 -10.89 5.67
C LEU A 119 -1.15 -10.53 6.16
N GLN A 120 -1.04 -10.14 7.43
CA GLN A 120 0.25 -9.79 8.03
C GLN A 120 1.19 -10.99 8.07
N LEU A 121 0.70 -12.15 8.49
CA LEU A 121 1.49 -13.38 8.53
C LEU A 121 1.92 -13.81 7.13
N ALA A 122 1.04 -13.74 6.13
CA ALA A 122 1.40 -14.07 4.75
C ALA A 122 2.49 -13.15 4.19
N LEU A 123 2.47 -11.85 4.52
CA LEU A 123 3.57 -10.94 4.16
C LEU A 123 4.89 -11.38 4.81
N VAL A 124 4.86 -11.68 6.11
CA VAL A 124 6.03 -12.15 6.87
C VAL A 124 6.59 -13.44 6.28
N ASP A 125 5.72 -14.41 5.95
CA ASP A 125 6.13 -15.69 5.35
C ASP A 125 6.85 -15.48 4.02
N LYS A 126 6.35 -14.59 3.15
CA LYS A 126 7.04 -14.24 1.89
C LYS A 126 8.39 -13.58 2.16
N ALA A 127 8.48 -12.67 3.12
CA ALA A 127 9.74 -12.01 3.49
C ALA A 127 10.76 -13.03 4.04
N LEU A 128 10.32 -13.97 4.88
CA LEU A 128 11.16 -15.04 5.43
C LEU A 128 11.64 -15.99 4.34
N ALA A 129 10.75 -16.43 3.43
CA ALA A 129 11.11 -17.32 2.32
C ALA A 129 12.17 -16.71 1.40
N ARG A 130 12.16 -15.39 1.20
CA ARG A 130 13.23 -14.69 0.46
C ARG A 130 14.56 -14.69 1.18
N LYS A 131 14.53 -14.51 2.50
CA LYS A 131 15.74 -14.34 3.33
C LYS A 131 16.41 -15.66 3.65
N PHE A 132 15.63 -16.72 3.80
CA PHE A 132 16.08 -18.06 4.17
C PHE A 132 15.57 -19.06 3.12
N PRO A 133 16.11 -19.02 1.88
CA PRO A 133 15.77 -20.01 0.87
C PRO A 133 16.33 -21.39 1.24
N ASP A 134 15.58 -22.44 0.89
CA ASP A 134 16.01 -23.85 1.02
C ASP A 134 17.25 -24.18 0.18
#